data_AF-A0A4P5VTE1-F1
#
_entry.id   AF-A0A4P5VTE1-F1
#
_cell.length_a   1.000
_cell.length_b   1.000
_cell.length_c   1.000
_cell.angle_alpha   90.00
_cell.angle_beta   90.00
_cell.angle_gamma   90.00
#
_symmetry.space_group_name_H-M   'P 1'
#
loop_
_entity.id
_entity.type
_entity.pdbx_description
1 polymer ?
#
loop_
_entity_poly.entity_id
_entity_poly.type
_entity_poly.pdbx_seq_one_letter_code
_entity_poly.pdbx_strand_id
1 'polypeptide(L)'
;MRFSRFFAIAALAALPSVAFAGAKAKAPDPLPTIVLTGISQFDGVFGQAKDIQDKLKAETESLAKARADVNTALEVATDSPFETALADLVKKAEKKIGVAMEGTMPKLSASSAVPENVQKGIDAVNGLIGAADHAVSTATGLKADATSLASACAGFPAQVPSLVKNPMEVMSKGKVVGDDAKATTALPDRLGLLIDEAAKIVTDVQAAFK
;
A
#
# COMPACT_ATOMS: atom_id res chain seq x y z
N MET A 1 43.79 12.19 49.47
CA MET A 1 42.47 11.62 49.10
C MET A 1 42.56 11.13 47.67
N ARG A 2 42.46 9.80 47.46
CA ARG A 2 42.64 9.13 46.17
C ARG A 2 41.30 9.05 45.45
N PHE A 3 41.16 9.69 44.29
CA PHE A 3 40.01 9.49 43.41
C PHE A 3 40.40 8.57 42.26
N SER A 4 39.96 7.31 42.37
CA SER A 4 39.74 6.43 41.23
C SER A 4 38.53 6.93 40.44
N ARG A 5 38.56 6.81 39.10
CA ARG A 5 37.64 5.91 38.38
C ARG A 5 37.90 5.92 36.87
N PHE A 6 37.81 4.69 36.36
CA PHE A 6 38.04 4.23 35.00
C PHE A 6 37.08 4.88 34.01
N PHE A 7 37.61 5.33 32.87
CA PHE A 7 36.82 5.66 31.69
C PHE A 7 36.41 4.36 30.98
N ALA A 8 35.11 4.09 30.96
CA ALA A 8 34.50 3.02 30.18
C ALA A 8 34.48 3.44 28.70
N ILE A 9 35.14 2.66 27.85
CA ILE A 9 35.04 2.77 26.39
C ILE A 9 33.70 2.16 25.99
N ALA A 10 32.82 2.99 25.45
CA ALA A 10 31.51 2.60 24.94
C ALA A 10 31.67 1.64 23.76
N ALA A 11 31.09 0.44 23.89
CA ALA A 11 30.92 -0.50 22.80
C ALA A 11 29.92 0.07 21.79
N LEU A 12 30.39 0.37 20.59
CA LEU A 12 29.60 0.68 19.40
C LEU A 12 28.84 -0.59 19.01
N ALA A 13 27.62 -0.75 19.52
CA ALA A 13 26.73 -1.82 19.10
C ALA A 13 26.35 -1.58 17.63
N ALA A 14 26.78 -2.51 16.78
CA ALA A 14 26.39 -2.59 15.38
C ALA A 14 24.87 -2.59 15.28
N LEU A 15 24.31 -1.54 14.66
CA LEU A 15 22.93 -1.55 14.21
C LEU A 15 22.80 -2.67 13.17
N PRO A 16 21.83 -3.58 13.28
CA PRO A 16 21.56 -4.51 12.20
C PRO A 16 21.14 -3.70 10.98
N SER A 17 21.99 -3.69 9.96
CA SER A 17 21.62 -3.26 8.62
C SER A 17 20.38 -4.05 8.21
N VAL A 18 19.23 -3.37 8.14
CA VAL A 18 17.99 -3.94 7.60
C VAL A 18 18.24 -4.11 6.12
N ALA A 19 18.76 -5.28 5.74
CA ALA A 19 18.98 -5.66 4.37
C ALA A 19 17.61 -5.83 3.70
N PHE A 20 17.10 -4.75 3.10
CA PHE A 20 16.09 -4.82 2.04
C PHE A 20 16.76 -5.36 0.77
N ALA A 21 17.25 -6.59 0.83
CA ALA A 21 17.83 -7.31 -0.29
C ALA A 21 16.77 -8.25 -0.88
N GLY A 22 16.24 -7.87 -2.04
CA GLY A 22 15.85 -8.83 -3.08
C GLY A 22 14.70 -9.79 -2.78
N ALA A 23 13.69 -9.41 -2.00
CA ALA A 23 12.41 -10.09 -2.11
C ALA A 23 11.87 -9.84 -3.53
N LYS A 24 11.99 -10.83 -4.42
CA LYS A 24 11.16 -10.91 -5.63
C LYS A 24 9.76 -10.52 -5.18
N ALA A 25 9.21 -9.45 -5.74
CA ALA A 25 7.86 -8.99 -5.42
C ALA A 25 6.93 -10.19 -5.63
N LYS A 26 6.59 -10.87 -4.52
CA LYS A 26 5.58 -11.89 -4.51
C LYS A 26 4.34 -11.15 -4.99
N ALA A 27 3.70 -11.65 -6.04
CA ALA A 27 2.42 -11.11 -6.48
C ALA A 27 1.56 -10.88 -5.22
N PRO A 28 0.94 -9.71 -5.05
CA PRO A 28 0.16 -9.41 -3.86
C PRO A 28 -0.77 -10.60 -3.62
N ASP A 29 -0.60 -11.28 -2.48
CA ASP A 29 -1.42 -12.46 -2.18
C ASP A 29 -2.88 -12.02 -2.35
N PRO A 30 -3.70 -12.76 -3.12
CA PRO A 30 -5.06 -12.34 -3.41
C PRO A 30 -5.76 -12.05 -2.09
N LEU A 31 -6.38 -10.86 -2.00
CA LEU A 31 -7.02 -10.43 -0.77
C LEU A 31 -8.03 -11.51 -0.34
N PRO A 32 -7.90 -12.08 0.89
CA PRO A 32 -8.73 -13.18 1.34
C PRO A 32 -10.19 -12.75 1.34
N THR A 33 -11.07 -13.55 0.77
CA THR A 33 -12.49 -13.21 0.71
C THR A 33 -13.12 -13.36 2.09
N ILE A 34 -13.75 -12.31 2.60
CA ILE A 34 -14.52 -12.35 3.84
C ILE A 34 -15.90 -12.92 3.56
N VAL A 35 -16.31 -13.95 4.30
CA VAL A 35 -17.56 -14.69 4.06
C VAL A 35 -18.51 -14.54 5.26
N LEU A 36 -19.76 -14.17 5.02
CA LEU A 36 -20.74 -14.06 6.10
C LEU A 36 -21.06 -15.44 6.67
N THR A 37 -21.02 -15.54 7.99
CA THR A 37 -21.10 -16.80 8.75
C THR A 37 -22.52 -17.17 9.12
N GLY A 38 -23.45 -16.22 9.00
CA GLY A 38 -24.83 -16.31 9.46
C GLY A 38 -25.00 -16.03 10.97
N ILE A 39 -23.92 -15.61 11.64
CA ILE A 39 -23.93 -15.20 13.04
C ILE A 39 -23.97 -13.67 13.05
N SER A 40 -25.13 -13.09 13.32
CA SER A 40 -25.38 -11.64 13.19
C SER A 40 -24.37 -10.76 13.93
N GLN A 41 -23.88 -11.21 15.09
CA GLN A 41 -22.86 -10.51 15.87
C GLN A 41 -21.52 -10.42 15.15
N PHE A 42 -21.12 -11.43 14.38
CA PHE A 42 -19.87 -11.44 13.62
C PHE A 42 -20.02 -10.78 12.27
N ASP A 43 -21.14 -11.05 11.59
CA ASP A 43 -21.41 -10.60 10.24
C ASP A 43 -21.45 -9.07 10.12
N GLY A 44 -21.83 -8.34 11.19
CA GLY A 44 -21.75 -6.88 11.21
C GLY A 44 -20.31 -6.35 11.12
N VAL A 45 -19.40 -6.90 11.91
CA VAL A 45 -17.99 -6.51 11.92
C VAL A 45 -17.29 -6.97 10.64
N PHE A 46 -17.55 -8.21 10.21
CA PHE A 46 -16.99 -8.75 8.97
C PHE A 46 -17.52 -8.05 7.72
N GLY A 47 -18.78 -7.58 7.72
CA GLY A 47 -19.31 -6.73 6.65
C GLY A 47 -18.54 -5.42 6.51
N GLN A 48 -18.30 -4.71 7.62
CA GLN A 48 -17.51 -3.48 7.60
C GLN A 48 -16.05 -3.74 7.18
N ALA A 49 -15.45 -4.84 7.65
CA ALA A 49 -14.11 -5.24 7.24
C ALA A 49 -14.04 -5.53 5.73
N LYS A 50 -15.07 -6.16 5.17
CA LYS A 50 -15.20 -6.42 3.74
C LYS A 50 -15.24 -5.11 2.94
N ASP A 51 -16.02 -4.12 3.37
CA ASP A 51 -16.11 -2.82 2.69
C ASP A 51 -14.75 -2.10 2.65
N ILE A 52 -13.99 -2.13 3.76
CA ILE A 52 -12.62 -1.59 3.78
C ILE A 52 -11.72 -2.35 2.81
N GLN A 53 -11.83 -3.68 2.76
CA GLN A 53 -11.02 -4.49 1.88
C GLN A 53 -11.34 -4.26 0.40
N ASP A 54 -12.62 -4.08 0.05
CA ASP A 54 -13.06 -3.77 -1.31
C ASP A 54 -12.52 -2.39 -1.74
N LYS A 55 -12.56 -1.39 -0.84
CA LYS A 55 -11.94 -0.07 -1.10
C LYS A 55 -10.44 -0.21 -1.32
N LEU A 56 -9.74 -0.94 -0.46
CA LEU A 56 -8.30 -1.18 -0.61
C LEU A 56 -7.99 -1.83 -1.96
N LYS A 57 -8.76 -2.85 -2.36
CA LYS A 57 -8.63 -3.50 -3.67
C LYS A 57 -8.80 -2.51 -4.81
N ALA A 58 -9.84 -1.67 -4.76
CA ALA A 58 -10.10 -0.67 -5.78
C ALA A 58 -8.95 0.35 -5.91
N GLU A 59 -8.37 0.82 -4.80
CA GLU A 59 -7.22 1.72 -4.82
C GLU A 59 -5.96 1.03 -5.39
N THR A 60 -5.70 -0.23 -5.01
CA THR A 60 -4.57 -0.99 -5.57
C THR A 60 -4.73 -1.21 -7.08
N GLU A 61 -5.93 -1.55 -7.55
CA GLU A 61 -6.23 -1.69 -8.98
C GLU A 61 -6.10 -0.35 -9.72
N SER A 62 -6.54 0.75 -9.10
CA SER A 62 -6.38 2.11 -9.63
C SER A 62 -4.90 2.48 -9.82
N LEU A 63 -4.06 2.22 -8.81
CA LEU A 63 -2.62 2.44 -8.90
C LEU A 63 -1.95 1.57 -9.98
N ALA A 64 -2.31 0.29 -10.05
CA ALA A 64 -1.78 -0.62 -11.05
C ALA A 64 -2.17 -0.16 -12.47
N LYS A 65 -3.42 0.27 -12.66
CA LYS A 65 -3.90 0.82 -13.93
C LYS A 65 -3.17 2.12 -14.29
N ALA A 66 -3.03 3.04 -13.35
CA ALA A 66 -2.33 4.30 -13.60
C ALA A 66 -0.85 4.07 -13.97
N ARG A 67 -0.18 3.08 -13.37
CA ARG A 67 1.17 2.66 -13.80
C ARG A 67 1.18 2.10 -15.22
N ALA A 68 0.22 1.25 -15.57
CA ALA A 68 0.09 0.72 -16.91
C ALA A 68 -0.19 1.83 -17.95
N ASP A 69 -0.98 2.83 -17.59
CA ASP A 69 -1.26 4.01 -18.42
C ASP A 69 0.02 4.83 -18.67
N VAL A 70 0.89 4.99 -17.65
CA VAL A 70 2.23 5.61 -17.82
C VAL A 70 3.09 4.82 -18.80
N ASN A 71 3.18 3.50 -18.62
CA ASN A 71 3.98 2.64 -19.52
C ASN A 71 3.46 2.72 -20.96
N THR A 72 2.13 2.71 -21.13
CA THR A 72 1.48 2.84 -22.43
C THR A 72 1.75 4.20 -23.07
N ALA A 73 1.64 5.30 -22.31
CA ALA A 73 1.89 6.65 -22.79
C ALA A 73 3.34 6.85 -23.28
N LEU A 74 4.27 6.09 -22.70
CA LEU A 74 5.70 6.13 -23.03
C LEU A 74 6.11 5.07 -24.04
N GLU A 75 5.17 4.27 -24.53
CA GLU A 75 5.39 3.19 -25.49
C GLU A 75 6.37 2.12 -24.98
N VAL A 76 6.35 1.90 -23.66
CA VAL A 76 7.12 0.85 -22.98
C VAL A 76 6.19 -0.33 -22.68
N ALA A 77 6.71 -1.55 -22.58
CA ALA A 77 5.90 -2.72 -22.25
C ALA A 77 5.16 -2.50 -20.91
N THR A 78 3.87 -2.82 -20.85
CA THR A 78 2.97 -2.48 -19.72
C THR A 78 3.40 -3.07 -18.38
N ASP A 79 4.10 -4.19 -18.42
CA ASP A 79 4.68 -4.93 -17.30
C ASP A 79 6.11 -4.50 -16.95
N SER A 80 6.65 -3.51 -17.64
CA SER A 80 7.99 -2.97 -17.35
C SER A 80 8.02 -2.25 -16.00
N PRO A 81 9.16 -2.28 -15.30
CA PRO A 81 9.35 -1.52 -14.07
C PRO A 81 9.07 -0.03 -14.30
N PHE A 82 8.33 0.59 -13.39
CA PHE A 82 7.97 2.02 -13.43
C PHE A 82 9.20 2.94 -13.59
N GLU A 83 10.32 2.58 -12.96
CA GLU A 83 11.61 3.28 -13.08
C GLU A 83 12.13 3.34 -14.53
N THR A 84 11.87 2.29 -15.33
CA THR A 84 12.25 2.26 -16.75
C THR A 84 11.45 3.29 -17.55
N ALA A 85 10.16 3.41 -17.26
CA ALA A 85 9.29 4.39 -17.89
C ALA A 85 9.71 5.82 -17.52
N LEU A 86 9.97 6.10 -16.23
CA LEU A 86 10.50 7.41 -15.81
C LEU A 86 11.83 7.75 -16.49
N ALA A 87 12.76 6.81 -16.58
CA ALA A 87 14.04 7.01 -17.25
C ALA A 87 13.86 7.30 -18.75
N ASP A 88 12.91 6.65 -19.42
CA ASP A 88 12.59 6.92 -20.82
C ASP A 88 11.97 8.31 -21.01
N LEU A 89 11.05 8.71 -20.13
CA LEU A 89 10.46 10.06 -20.13
C LEU A 89 11.54 11.14 -19.93
N VAL A 90 12.46 10.97 -18.98
CA VAL A 90 13.58 11.90 -18.74
C VAL A 90 14.47 12.03 -19.97
N LYS A 91 14.78 10.90 -20.64
CA LYS A 91 15.59 10.89 -21.86
C LYS A 91 14.88 11.62 -23.01
N LYS A 92 13.62 11.29 -23.29
CA LYS A 92 12.83 11.88 -24.38
C LYS A 92 12.55 13.37 -24.15
N ALA A 93 12.45 13.80 -22.90
CA ALA A 93 12.19 15.19 -22.56
C ALA A 93 13.42 16.10 -22.67
N GLU A 94 14.64 15.57 -22.80
CA GLU A 94 15.88 16.36 -22.93
C GLU A 94 16.02 17.48 -21.87
N LYS A 95 15.65 17.19 -20.60
CA LYS A 95 15.63 18.17 -19.49
C LYS A 95 14.62 19.32 -19.62
N LYS A 96 13.61 19.17 -20.49
CA LYS A 96 12.51 20.14 -20.65
C LYS A 96 11.33 19.87 -19.72
N ILE A 97 11.48 19.00 -18.72
CA ILE A 97 10.46 18.76 -17.68
C ILE A 97 10.88 19.51 -16.42
N GLY A 98 9.99 20.36 -15.93
CA GLY A 98 10.06 20.96 -14.60
C GLY A 98 9.19 20.19 -13.62
N VAL A 99 9.68 20.07 -12.38
CA VAL A 99 8.90 19.55 -11.25
C VAL A 99 8.60 20.71 -10.32
N ALA A 100 7.31 20.91 -10.05
CA ALA A 100 6.86 21.83 -9.01
C ALA A 100 6.11 21.03 -7.93
N MET A 101 6.24 21.42 -6.67
CA MET A 101 5.42 20.85 -5.61
C MET A 101 4.09 21.58 -5.55
N GLU A 102 2.98 20.85 -5.69
CA GLU A 102 1.63 21.32 -5.43
C GLU A 102 1.16 20.68 -4.12
N GLY A 103 1.29 21.43 -3.01
CA GLY A 103 1.12 20.88 -1.67
C GLY A 103 2.22 19.86 -1.34
N THR A 104 1.83 18.63 -1.01
CA THR A 104 2.74 17.51 -0.72
C THR A 104 3.10 16.68 -1.96
N MET A 105 2.47 16.97 -3.10
CA MET A 105 2.60 16.15 -4.31
C MET A 105 3.41 16.85 -5.40
N PRO A 106 4.33 16.15 -6.07
CA PRO A 106 5.03 16.70 -7.22
C PRO A 106 4.07 16.79 -8.42
N LYS A 107 4.29 17.80 -9.25
CA LYS A 107 3.60 18.00 -10.52
C LYS A 107 4.62 18.23 -11.61
N LEU A 108 4.55 17.40 -12.63
CA LEU A 108 5.37 17.52 -13.82
C LEU A 108 4.75 18.52 -14.79
N SER A 109 5.59 19.35 -15.39
CA SER A 109 5.19 20.29 -16.43
C SER A 109 6.31 20.42 -17.47
N ALA A 110 5.96 20.71 -18.71
CA ALA A 110 6.95 21.00 -19.75
C ALA A 110 7.38 22.48 -19.65
N SER A 111 8.69 22.73 -19.63
CA SER A 111 9.26 24.09 -19.62
C SER A 111 9.31 24.75 -21.00
N SER A 112 9.15 23.95 -22.07
CA SER A 112 9.12 24.38 -23.47
C SER A 112 8.27 23.41 -24.29
N ALA A 113 8.08 23.69 -25.59
CA ALA A 113 7.36 22.77 -26.47
C ALA A 113 8.07 21.41 -26.53
N VAL A 114 7.46 20.39 -25.91
CA VAL A 114 7.89 19.00 -25.97
C VAL A 114 7.07 18.24 -27.02
N PRO A 115 7.59 17.13 -27.57
CA PRO A 115 6.80 16.32 -28.48
C PRO A 115 5.58 15.72 -27.77
N GLU A 116 4.52 15.41 -28.54
CA GLU A 116 3.22 14.98 -28.00
C GLU A 116 3.33 13.73 -27.09
N ASN A 117 4.22 12.80 -27.40
CA ASN A 117 4.45 11.60 -26.58
C ASN A 117 5.03 11.95 -25.19
N VAL A 118 5.91 12.95 -25.10
CA VAL A 118 6.44 13.44 -23.83
C VAL A 118 5.34 14.12 -23.02
N GLN A 119 4.47 14.90 -23.66
CA GLN A 119 3.33 15.52 -22.99
C GLN A 119 2.36 14.46 -22.44
N LYS A 120 2.03 13.42 -23.22
CA LYS A 120 1.22 12.28 -22.75
C LYS A 120 1.88 11.58 -21.55
N GLY A 121 3.19 11.40 -21.58
CA GLY A 121 3.95 10.85 -20.45
C GLY A 121 3.86 11.72 -19.18
N ILE A 122 4.01 13.04 -19.32
CA ILE A 122 3.84 14.01 -18.22
C ILE A 122 2.43 13.90 -17.63
N ASP A 123 1.40 13.91 -18.47
CA ASP A 123 0.00 13.85 -18.05
C ASP A 123 -0.32 12.52 -17.36
N ALA A 124 0.19 11.40 -17.87
CA ALA A 124 0.03 10.08 -17.27
C ALA A 124 0.72 9.98 -15.91
N VAL A 125 1.95 10.52 -15.76
CA VAL A 125 2.65 10.53 -14.48
C VAL A 125 1.93 11.42 -13.46
N ASN A 126 1.41 12.58 -13.88
CA ASN A 126 0.56 13.41 -13.02
C ASN A 126 -0.72 12.68 -12.60
N GLY A 127 -1.35 11.91 -13.50
CA GLY A 127 -2.48 11.05 -13.18
C GLY A 127 -2.14 9.98 -12.15
N LEU A 128 -0.97 9.33 -12.28
CA LEU A 128 -0.47 8.36 -11.31
C LEU A 128 -0.20 8.98 -9.94
N ILE A 129 0.37 10.20 -9.89
CA ILE A 129 0.57 10.92 -8.63
C ILE A 129 -0.76 11.27 -7.98
N GLY A 130 -1.76 11.68 -8.77
CA GLY A 130 -3.12 11.91 -8.26
C GLY A 130 -3.77 10.64 -7.72
N ALA A 131 -3.58 9.49 -8.38
CA ALA A 131 -4.06 8.20 -7.88
C ALA A 131 -3.33 7.79 -6.57
N ALA A 132 -2.03 8.07 -6.45
CA ALA A 132 -1.26 7.85 -5.24
C ALA A 132 -1.76 8.73 -4.07
N ASP A 133 -2.05 10.00 -4.32
CA ASP A 133 -2.63 10.90 -3.31
C ASP A 133 -3.99 10.42 -2.82
N HIS A 134 -4.87 10.04 -3.76
CA HIS A 134 -6.17 9.47 -3.43
C HIS A 134 -6.05 8.19 -2.59
N ALA A 135 -5.15 7.27 -2.98
CA ALA A 135 -4.91 6.04 -2.24
C ALA A 135 -4.40 6.31 -0.81
N VAL A 136 -3.47 7.26 -0.63
CA VAL A 136 -2.98 7.66 0.71
C VAL A 136 -4.10 8.26 1.55
N SER A 137 -4.89 9.17 0.97
CA SER A 137 -5.99 9.83 1.66
C SER A 137 -7.05 8.82 2.12
N THR A 138 -7.50 7.96 1.20
CA THR A 138 -8.45 6.88 1.50
C THR A 138 -7.89 5.94 2.56
N ALA A 139 -6.65 5.45 2.40
CA ALA A 139 -6.07 4.49 3.33
C ALA A 139 -5.88 5.07 4.74
N THR A 140 -5.47 6.33 4.83
CA THR A 140 -5.32 7.04 6.10
C THR A 140 -6.67 7.23 6.79
N GLY A 141 -7.71 7.59 6.04
CA GLY A 141 -9.08 7.73 6.56
C GLY A 141 -9.67 6.44 7.11
N LEU A 142 -9.29 5.28 6.55
CA LEU A 142 -9.80 3.97 6.98
C LEU A 142 -8.99 3.31 8.11
N LYS A 143 -7.82 3.85 8.47
CA LYS A 143 -6.89 3.19 9.40
C LYS A 143 -7.45 3.02 10.82
N ALA A 144 -8.16 4.02 11.31
CA ALA A 144 -8.79 3.97 12.63
C ALA A 144 -9.89 2.89 12.68
N ASP A 145 -10.76 2.87 11.66
CA ASP A 145 -11.83 1.89 11.54
C ASP A 145 -11.26 0.47 11.43
N ALA A 146 -10.25 0.25 10.57
CA ALA A 146 -9.58 -1.03 10.44
C ALA A 146 -8.96 -1.52 11.77
N THR A 147 -8.35 -0.62 12.54
CA THR A 147 -7.76 -0.96 13.86
C THR A 147 -8.84 -1.33 14.87
N SER A 148 -9.96 -0.61 14.84
CA SER A 148 -11.12 -0.88 15.70
C SER A 148 -11.74 -2.25 15.38
N LEU A 149 -11.95 -2.56 14.10
CA LEU A 149 -12.48 -3.84 13.64
C LEU A 149 -11.53 -5.00 13.95
N ALA A 150 -10.22 -4.83 13.73
CA ALA A 150 -9.20 -5.81 14.10
C ALA A 150 -9.25 -6.17 15.58
N SER A 151 -9.44 -5.16 16.44
CA SER A 151 -9.58 -5.36 17.88
C SER A 151 -10.88 -6.08 18.24
N ALA A 152 -11.98 -5.70 17.58
CA ALA A 152 -13.31 -6.29 17.81
C ALA A 152 -13.36 -7.78 17.43
N CYS A 153 -12.73 -8.19 16.33
CA CYS A 153 -12.83 -9.56 15.83
C CYS A 153 -11.82 -10.54 16.44
N ALA A 154 -10.80 -10.07 17.19
CA ALA A 154 -9.72 -10.90 17.72
C ALA A 154 -10.23 -12.07 18.61
N GLY A 155 -11.36 -11.89 19.29
CA GLY A 155 -11.98 -12.90 20.16
C GLY A 155 -13.05 -13.77 19.51
N PHE A 156 -13.44 -13.52 18.26
CA PHE A 156 -14.58 -14.18 17.64
C PHE A 156 -14.41 -15.70 17.47
N PRO A 157 -13.24 -16.23 17.04
CA PRO A 157 -13.08 -17.68 16.87
C PRO A 157 -13.35 -18.48 18.14
N ALA A 158 -13.02 -17.94 19.32
CA ALA A 158 -13.26 -18.59 20.60
C ALA A 158 -14.74 -18.60 21.01
N GLN A 159 -15.56 -17.70 20.45
CA GLN A 159 -16.99 -17.57 20.75
C GLN A 159 -17.86 -18.45 19.83
N VAL A 160 -17.29 -19.02 18.76
CA VAL A 160 -18.06 -19.85 17.80
C VAL A 160 -18.76 -21.04 18.46
N PRO A 161 -18.11 -21.84 19.34
CA PRO A 161 -18.76 -23.02 19.92
C PRO A 161 -20.01 -22.70 20.75
N SER A 162 -20.11 -21.51 21.36
CA SER A 162 -21.27 -21.11 22.16
C SER A 162 -22.40 -20.48 21.34
N LEU A 163 -22.11 -20.00 20.13
CA LEU A 163 -23.08 -19.31 19.27
C LEU A 163 -23.67 -20.22 18.18
N VAL A 164 -23.00 -21.33 17.85
CA VAL A 164 -23.47 -22.28 16.84
C VAL A 164 -24.29 -23.39 17.51
N LYS A 165 -25.58 -23.45 17.19
CA LYS A 165 -26.53 -24.44 17.77
C LYS A 165 -26.26 -25.87 17.35
N ASN A 166 -25.75 -26.08 16.14
CA ASN A 166 -25.47 -27.41 15.59
C ASN A 166 -23.99 -27.76 15.78
N PRO A 167 -23.64 -28.75 16.64
CA PRO A 167 -22.25 -29.12 16.89
C PRO A 167 -21.46 -29.49 15.62
N MET A 168 -22.13 -30.03 14.60
CA MET A 168 -21.47 -30.40 13.33
C MET A 168 -21.07 -29.17 12.50
N GLU A 169 -21.70 -28.02 12.70
CA GLU A 169 -21.37 -26.76 12.01
C GLU A 169 -20.27 -25.95 12.73
N VAL A 170 -19.95 -26.30 13.99
CA VAL A 170 -18.97 -25.54 14.79
C VAL A 170 -17.60 -25.52 14.10
N MET A 171 -17.17 -26.64 13.52
CA MET A 171 -15.87 -26.73 12.85
C MET A 171 -15.83 -25.89 11.57
N SER A 172 -16.85 -26.00 10.70
CA SER A 172 -16.89 -25.27 9.43
C SER A 172 -17.05 -23.77 9.65
N LYS A 173 -17.98 -23.34 10.50
CA LYS A 173 -18.16 -21.92 10.87
C LYS A 173 -16.96 -21.38 11.64
N GLY A 174 -16.35 -22.19 12.50
CA GLY A 174 -15.15 -21.82 13.25
C GLY A 174 -13.98 -21.51 12.33
N LYS A 175 -13.81 -22.30 11.26
CA LYS A 175 -12.80 -22.03 10.24
C LYS A 175 -13.06 -20.72 9.51
N VAL A 176 -14.30 -20.50 9.03
CA VAL A 176 -14.67 -19.27 8.32
C VAL A 176 -14.44 -18.03 9.21
N VAL A 177 -14.97 -18.02 10.43
CA VAL A 177 -14.76 -16.93 11.41
C VAL A 177 -13.26 -16.73 11.69
N GLY A 178 -12.49 -17.81 11.79
CA GLY A 178 -11.04 -17.74 11.99
C GLY A 178 -10.30 -17.10 10.82
N ASP A 179 -10.67 -17.44 9.59
CA ASP A 179 -10.06 -16.88 8.38
C ASP A 179 -10.48 -15.41 8.17
N ASP A 180 -11.75 -15.07 8.42
CA ASP A 180 -12.27 -13.70 8.36
C ASP A 180 -11.66 -12.80 9.45
N ALA A 181 -11.49 -13.33 10.67
CA ALA A 181 -10.80 -12.62 11.74
C ALA A 181 -9.35 -12.33 11.38
N LYS A 182 -8.62 -13.31 10.82
CA LYS A 182 -7.25 -13.08 10.31
C LYS A 182 -7.23 -12.00 9.22
N ALA A 183 -8.14 -12.08 8.24
CA ALA A 183 -8.25 -11.10 7.18
C ALA A 183 -8.49 -9.68 7.73
N THR A 184 -9.42 -9.56 8.68
CA THR A 184 -9.77 -8.30 9.35
C THR A 184 -8.61 -7.75 10.17
N THR A 185 -7.93 -8.59 10.94
CA THR A 185 -6.76 -8.17 11.75
C THR A 185 -5.59 -7.68 10.92
N ALA A 186 -5.47 -8.14 9.67
CA ALA A 186 -4.42 -7.71 8.74
C ALA A 186 -4.77 -6.40 7.99
N LEU A 187 -5.98 -5.86 8.11
CA LEU A 187 -6.39 -4.65 7.38
C LEU A 187 -5.51 -3.43 7.70
N PRO A 188 -5.17 -3.11 8.96
CA PRO A 188 -4.33 -1.96 9.27
C PRO A 188 -2.96 -2.02 8.58
N ASP A 189 -2.35 -3.21 8.55
CA ASP A 189 -1.05 -3.43 7.91
C ASP A 189 -1.15 -3.28 6.40
N ARG A 190 -2.22 -3.80 5.78
CA ARG A 190 -2.46 -3.66 4.33
C ARG A 190 -2.67 -2.21 3.91
N LEU A 191 -3.41 -1.44 4.72
CA LEU A 191 -3.57 0.00 4.49
C LEU A 191 -2.21 0.71 4.60
N GLY A 192 -1.37 0.30 5.56
CA GLY A 192 0.02 0.77 5.68
C GLY A 192 0.85 0.50 4.42
N LEU A 193 0.81 -0.73 3.90
CA LEU A 193 1.51 -1.10 2.67
C LEU A 193 1.06 -0.27 1.45
N LEU A 194 -0.24 0.01 1.33
CA LEU A 194 -0.77 0.87 0.26
C LEU A 194 -0.23 2.31 0.38
N ILE A 195 -0.17 2.86 1.60
CA ILE A 195 0.40 4.18 1.86
C ILE A 195 1.88 4.20 1.48
N ASP A 196 2.66 3.20 1.90
CA ASP A 196 4.09 3.10 1.61
C ASP A 196 4.34 2.97 0.10
N GLU A 197 3.53 2.18 -0.61
CA GLU A 197 3.61 2.03 -2.06
C GLU A 197 3.32 3.35 -2.79
N ALA A 198 2.27 4.06 -2.37
CA ALA A 198 1.91 5.35 -2.94
C ALA A 198 2.98 6.42 -2.64
N ALA A 199 3.56 6.43 -1.44
CA ALA A 199 4.66 7.32 -1.08
C ALA A 199 5.94 7.01 -1.87
N LYS A 200 6.20 5.74 -2.17
CA LYS A 200 7.33 5.32 -3.02
C LYS A 200 7.17 5.89 -4.43
N ILE A 201 5.98 5.86 -5.02
CA ILE A 201 5.73 6.46 -6.35
C ILE A 201 6.13 7.94 -6.36
N VAL A 202 5.69 8.70 -5.36
CA VAL A 202 6.02 10.13 -5.23
C VAL A 202 7.53 10.35 -5.12
N THR A 203 8.20 9.53 -4.30
CA THR A 203 9.65 9.59 -4.09
C THR A 203 10.41 9.23 -5.36
N ASP A 204 9.98 8.20 -6.09
CA ASP A 204 10.60 7.74 -7.35
C ASP A 204 10.48 8.82 -8.43
N VAL A 205 9.31 9.47 -8.55
CA VAL A 205 9.13 10.60 -9.47
C VAL A 205 10.07 11.76 -9.08
N GLN A 206 10.10 12.17 -7.83
CA GLN A 206 10.99 13.25 -7.39
C GLN A 206 12.46 12.93 -7.63
N ALA A 207 12.87 11.67 -7.45
CA ALA A 207 14.25 11.24 -7.67
C ALA A 207 14.62 11.24 -9.17
N ALA A 208 13.68 10.88 -10.05
CA ALA A 208 13.93 10.81 -11.49
C ALA A 208 14.17 12.18 -12.15
N PHE A 209 13.67 13.26 -11.57
CA PHE A 209 13.70 14.61 -12.15
C PHE A 209 14.50 15.64 -11.34
N LYS A 210 15.33 15.18 -10.39
CA LYS A 210 16.37 15.98 -9.74
C LYS A 210 17.65 16.02 -10.57
#